data_AF-A0A7Y2ZBK5-F1
#
_entry.id   AF-A0A7Y2ZBK5-F1
#
_cell.length_a   1.000
_cell.length_b   1.000
_cell.length_c   1.000
_cell.angle_alpha   90.00
_cell.angle_beta   90.00
_cell.angle_gamma   90.00
#
_symmetry.space_group_name_H-M   'P 1'
#
loop_
_entity.id
_entity.type
_entity.pdbx_description
1 polymer ?
#
loop_
_entity_poly.entity_id
_entity_poly.type
_entity_poly.pdbx_seq_one_letter_code
_entity_poly.pdbx_strand_id
1 'polypeptide(L)'
;MDKQLTRKYDDLIDYLNGFQKVGVACSGGVDSTFLAHACVHALGPEKVIILFGDSKLQSSELRRSIEERLVSELGKAVQVKKVAVDPFSHASFVKNR
;
A
#
# COMPACT_ATOMS: atom_id res chain seq x y z
N MET A 1 -20.04 -16.69 0.99
CA MET A 1 -18.63 -16.49 1.39
C MET A 1 -18.30 -17.53 2.45
N ASP A 2 -17.11 -18.13 2.40
CA ASP A 2 -16.67 -19.09 3.42
C ASP A 2 -16.64 -18.40 4.79
N LYS A 3 -17.28 -19.01 5.80
CA LYS A 3 -17.38 -18.48 7.17
C LYS A 3 -16.00 -18.24 7.80
N GLN A 4 -15.02 -19.07 7.47
CA GLN A 4 -13.66 -18.93 7.99
C GLN A 4 -12.95 -17.70 7.40
N LEU A 5 -13.16 -17.44 6.10
CA LEU A 5 -12.60 -16.27 5.42
C LEU A 5 -13.20 -14.97 5.95
N THR A 6 -14.51 -14.94 6.17
CA THR A 6 -15.18 -13.79 6.79
C THR A 6 -14.58 -13.48 8.17
N ARG A 7 -14.43 -14.50 9.02
CA ARG A 7 -13.86 -14.33 10.36
C ARG A 7 -12.44 -13.75 10.34
N LYS A 8 -11.57 -14.25 9.44
CA LYS A 8 -10.21 -13.70 9.30
C LYS A 8 -10.20 -12.24 8.88
N TYR A 9 -11.15 -11.84 8.03
CA TYR A 9 -11.27 -10.46 7.62
C TYR A 9 -11.79 -9.58 8.75
N ASP A 10 -12.79 -10.04 9.50
CA ASP A 10 -13.30 -9.32 10.67
C ASP A 10 -12.21 -9.13 11.72
N ASP A 11 -11.44 -10.19 12.04
CA ASP A 11 -10.30 -10.11 12.96
C ASP A 11 -9.24 -9.08 12.50
N LEU A 12 -9.01 -8.97 11.18
CA LEU A 12 -8.11 -7.97 10.60
C LEU A 12 -8.67 -6.56 10.76
N ILE A 13 -9.96 -6.35 10.48
CA ILE A 13 -10.60 -5.04 10.62
C ILE A 13 -10.57 -4.58 12.08
N ASP A 14 -10.85 -5.47 13.02
CA ASP A 14 -10.78 -5.19 14.45
C ASP A 14 -9.36 -4.82 14.90
N TYR A 15 -8.34 -5.56 14.42
CA TYR A 15 -6.94 -5.22 14.66
C TYR A 15 -6.60 -3.82 14.11
N LEU A 16 -7.04 -3.50 12.90
CA LEU A 16 -6.77 -2.22 12.25
C LEU A 16 -7.47 -1.05 12.95
N ASN A 17 -8.69 -1.26 13.46
CA ASN A 17 -9.45 -0.25 14.22
C ASN A 17 -8.75 0.21 15.50
N GLY A 18 -7.77 -0.56 16.01
CA GLY A 18 -6.92 -0.17 17.13
C GLY A 18 -5.96 1.00 16.82
N PHE A 19 -5.76 1.34 15.54
CA PHE A 19 -4.87 2.43 15.13
C PHE A 19 -5.62 3.74 14.90
N GLN A 20 -4.97 4.87 15.20
CA GLN A 20 -5.53 6.20 14.92
C GLN A 20 -5.30 6.67 13.48
N LYS A 21 -4.15 6.33 12.89
CA LYS A 21 -3.77 6.68 11.51
C LYS A 21 -2.65 5.75 11.07
N VAL A 22 -2.63 5.35 9.79
CA VAL A 22 -1.64 4.40 9.29
C VAL A 22 -0.98 4.86 7.99
N GLY A 23 0.31 4.52 7.86
CA GLY A 23 1.04 4.52 6.59
C GLY A 23 1.11 3.08 6.06
N VAL A 24 0.65 2.85 4.83
CA VAL A 24 0.65 1.51 4.22
C VAL A 24 1.61 1.49 3.04
N ALA A 25 2.65 0.66 3.12
CA ALA A 25 3.50 0.41 1.97
C ALA A 25 2.71 -0.39 0.92
N CYS A 26 2.51 0.20 -0.26
CA CYS A 26 1.76 -0.42 -1.34
C CYS A 26 2.62 -0.50 -2.60
N SER A 27 2.85 -1.71 -3.11
CA SER A 27 3.58 -1.94 -4.35
C SER A 27 2.65 -2.04 -5.57
N GLY A 28 1.34 -2.10 -5.34
CA GLY A 28 0.33 -2.36 -6.37
C GLY A 28 0.10 -3.85 -6.64
N GLY A 29 0.70 -4.75 -5.86
CA GLY A 29 0.37 -6.17 -5.84
C GLY A 29 -0.82 -6.48 -4.93
N VAL A 30 -1.46 -7.64 -5.16
CA VAL A 30 -2.73 -8.03 -4.52
C VAL A 30 -2.71 -7.93 -3.00
N ASP A 31 -1.65 -8.41 -2.34
CA ASP A 31 -1.56 -8.40 -0.87
C ASP A 31 -1.54 -6.97 -0.32
N SER A 32 -0.70 -6.12 -0.92
CA SER A 32 -0.52 -4.74 -0.48
C SER A 32 -1.73 -3.87 -0.80
N THR A 33 -2.41 -4.11 -1.92
CA THR A 33 -3.66 -3.43 -2.29
C THR A 33 -4.82 -3.90 -1.40
N PHE A 34 -4.90 -5.20 -1.10
CA PHE A 34 -5.88 -5.74 -0.17
C PHE A 34 -5.73 -5.14 1.23
N LEU A 35 -4.50 -5.07 1.75
CA LEU A 35 -4.24 -4.43 3.04
C LEU A 35 -4.58 -2.94 3.01
N ALA A 36 -4.23 -2.22 1.95
CA ALA A 36 -4.60 -0.82 1.79
C ALA A 36 -6.13 -0.62 1.81
N HIS A 37 -6.86 -1.47 1.10
CA HIS A 37 -8.32 -1.48 1.11
C HIS A 37 -8.89 -1.79 2.51
N ALA A 38 -8.35 -2.80 3.21
CA ALA A 38 -8.77 -3.13 4.56
C ALA A 38 -8.53 -1.96 5.55
N CYS A 39 -7.39 -1.28 5.44
CA CYS A 39 -7.10 -0.07 6.23
C CYS A 39 -8.10 1.06 5.96
N VAL A 40 -8.44 1.31 4.69
CA VAL A 40 -9.43 2.33 4.31
C VAL A 40 -10.81 1.94 4.82
N HIS A 41 -11.18 0.66 4.74
CA HIS A 41 -12.45 0.15 5.26
C HIS A 41 -12.55 0.32 6.77
N ALA A 42 -11.51 -0.03 7.53
CA ALA A 42 -11.51 0.07 8.98
C ALA A 42 -11.48 1.54 9.45
N LEU A 43 -10.56 2.35 8.92
CA LEU A 43 -10.23 3.66 9.49
C LEU A 43 -10.86 4.83 8.76
N GLY A 44 -11.30 4.62 7.51
CA GLY A 44 -11.68 5.67 6.58
C GLY A 44 -10.47 6.26 5.83
N PRO A 45 -10.69 6.80 4.62
CA PRO A 45 -9.62 7.19 3.69
C PRO A 45 -8.73 8.33 4.21
N GLU A 46 -9.29 9.26 5.00
CA GLU A 46 -8.59 10.41 5.61
C GLU A 46 -7.46 9.99 6.58
N LYS A 47 -7.59 8.78 7.15
CA LYS A 47 -6.67 8.22 8.15
C LYS A 47 -5.66 7.24 7.54
N VAL A 48 -5.61 7.13 6.21
CA VAL A 48 -4.70 6.22 5.51
C VAL A 48 -3.81 7.03 4.56
N ILE A 49 -2.51 6.80 4.66
CA ILE A 49 -1.51 7.31 3.72
C ILE A 49 -0.88 6.12 3.02
N ILE A 50 -0.97 6.05 1.70
CA ILE A 50 -0.31 5.02 0.90
C ILE A 50 1.10 5.48 0.56
N LEU A 51 2.08 4.61 0.80
CA LEU A 51 3.48 4.84 0.53
C LEU A 51 3.92 3.92 -0.61
N PHE A 52 4.22 4.51 -1.76
CA PHE A 52 4.80 3.79 -2.90
C PHE A 52 6.31 4.01 -2.93
N GLY A 53 7.09 2.94 -2.84
CA GLY A 53 8.53 3.02 -3.04
C GLY A 53 8.85 3.22 -4.52
N ASP A 54 9.26 4.43 -4.90
CA ASP A 54 9.57 4.83 -6.26
C ASP A 54 11.06 4.55 -6.55
N SER A 55 11.32 3.51 -7.34
CA SER A 55 12.66 3.04 -7.66
C SER A 55 12.86 2.84 -9.17
N LYS A 56 14.10 3.04 -9.63
CA LYS A 56 14.51 2.73 -11.01
C LYS A 56 14.45 1.24 -11.36
N LEU A 57 14.25 0.36 -10.37
CA LEU A 57 14.04 -1.08 -10.59
C LEU A 57 12.65 -1.41 -11.14
N GLN A 58 11.70 -0.48 -11.04
CA GLN A 58 10.33 -0.66 -11.51
C GLN A 58 10.16 -0.11 -12.92
N SER A 59 9.14 -0.59 -13.64
CA SER A 59 8.81 -0.05 -14.96
C SER A 59 8.39 1.42 -14.86
N SER A 60 8.76 2.21 -15.87
CA SER A 60 8.37 3.62 -15.97
C SER A 60 6.86 3.80 -16.02
N GLU A 61 6.15 2.86 -16.66
CA GLU A 61 4.69 2.84 -16.74
C GLU A 61 4.06 2.74 -15.34
N LEU A 62 4.47 1.76 -14.52
CA LEU A 62 3.95 1.59 -13.16
C LEU A 62 4.20 2.85 -12.33
N ARG A 63 5.44 3.37 -12.36
CA ARG A 63 5.83 4.57 -11.60
C ARG A 63 5.00 5.80 -11.98
N ARG A 64 4.53 5.89 -13.23
CA ARG A 64 3.68 6.98 -13.71
C ARG A 64 2.22 6.81 -13.28
N SER A 65 1.65 5.61 -13.47
CA SER A 65 0.21 5.37 -13.31
C SER A 65 -0.24 4.99 -11.89
N ILE A 66 0.69 4.54 -11.02
CA ILE A 66 0.32 3.95 -9.72
C ILE A 66 -0.48 4.88 -8.80
N GLU A 67 -0.19 6.18 -8.85
CA GLU A 67 -0.87 7.18 -8.01
C GLU A 67 -2.34 7.33 -8.39
N GLU A 68 -2.61 7.57 -9.67
CA GLU A 68 -3.97 7.66 -10.21
C GLU A 68 -4.74 6.36 -9.98
N ARG A 69 -4.09 5.21 -10.20
CA ARG A 69 -4.70 3.90 -10.01
C ARG A 69 -5.11 3.67 -8.56
N LEU A 70 -4.21 3.91 -7.60
CA LEU A 70 -4.50 3.72 -6.18
C LEU A 70 -5.56 4.68 -5.65
N VAL A 71 -5.55 5.94 -6.09
CA VAL A 71 -6.60 6.91 -5.71
C VAL A 71 -7.96 6.50 -6.29
N SER A 72 -8.00 5.99 -7.52
CA SER A 72 -9.23 5.49 -8.14
C SER A 72 -9.79 4.25 -7.45
N GLU A 73 -8.93 3.36 -6.98
CA GLU A 73 -9.33 2.09 -6.34
C GLU A 73 -9.69 2.25 -4.87
N LEU A 74 -8.96 3.09 -4.12
CA LEU A 74 -9.09 3.23 -2.67
C LEU A 74 -9.93 4.43 -2.24
N GLY A 75 -10.22 5.35 -3.16
CA GLY A 75 -11.06 6.52 -2.94
C GLY A 75 -10.30 7.84 -2.94
N LYS A 76 -10.98 8.90 -3.39
CA LYS A 76 -10.39 10.23 -3.67
C LYS A 76 -9.75 10.94 -2.48
N ALA A 77 -10.15 10.59 -1.25
CA ALA A 77 -9.61 11.18 -0.03
C ALA A 77 -8.33 10.49 0.46
N VAL A 78 -7.94 9.36 -0.14
CA VAL A 78 -6.70 8.65 0.21
C VAL A 78 -5.50 9.42 -0.32
N GLN A 79 -4.53 9.68 0.55
CA GLN A 79 -3.28 10.32 0.15
C GLN A 79 -2.29 9.25 -0.31
N VAL A 80 -1.72 9.42 -1.51
CA VAL A 80 -0.65 8.57 -2.02
C VAL A 80 0.65 9.39 -2.04
N LYS A 81 1.73 8.85 -1.50
CA LYS A 81 3.06 9.48 -1.50
C LYS A 81 4.08 8.54 -2.13
N LYS A 82 4.79 9.05 -3.13
CA LYS A 82 5.96 8.39 -3.70
C LYS A 82 7.17 8.70 -2.83
N VAL A 83 7.82 7.65 -2.34
CA VAL A 83 9.04 7.73 -1.55
C VAL A 83 10.17 7.29 -2.46
N ALA A 84 11.08 8.21 -2.80
CA ALA A 84 12.23 7.89 -3.63
C ALA A 84 13.10 6.84 -2.93
N VAL A 85 13.37 5.73 -3.62
CA VAL A 85 14.28 4.69 -3.18
C VAL A 85 15.32 4.52 -4.27
N ASP A 86 16.60 4.66 -3.92
CA ASP A 86 17.71 4.42 -4.83
C ASP A 86 18.55 3.22 -4.36
N PRO A 87 18.19 1.99 -4.76
CA PRO A 87 18.94 0.80 -4.41
C PRO A 87 20.39 0.82 -4.96
N PHE A 88 20.64 1.55 -6.05
CA PHE A 88 21.96 1.63 -6.66
C PHE A 88 22.97 2.47 -5.86
N SER A 89 22.49 3.26 -4.89
CA SER A 89 23.36 3.95 -3.93
C SER A 89 23.97 3.01 -2.88
N HIS A 90 23.48 1.77 -2.77
CA HIS A 90 23.89 0.83 -1.73
C HIS A 90 24.88 -0.21 -2.29
N ALA A 91 26.13 -0.18 -1.83
CA ALA A 91 27.20 -1.05 -2.32
C ALA A 91 26.90 -2.56 -2.16
N SER A 92 26.13 -2.96 -1.14
CA SER A 92 25.67 -4.34 -0.97
C SER A 92 24.66 -4.76 -2.04
N PHE A 93 23.73 -3.87 -2.40
CA PHE A 93 22.70 -4.12 -3.39
C PHE A 93 23.30 -4.22 -4.81
N VAL A 94 24.22 -3.31 -5.16
CA VAL A 94 24.86 -3.26 -6.49
C VAL A 94 25.71 -4.50 -6.77
N LYS A 95 26.24 -5.15 -5.74
CA LYS A 95 27.03 -6.38 -5.92
C LYS A 95 26.21 -7.50 -6.58
N ASN A 96 24.88 -7.48 -6.43
CA ASN A 96 23.97 -8.49 -6.97
C ASN A 96 24.48 -9.93 -6.70
N ARG A 97 24.97 -10.15 -5.48
CA ARG A 97 25.58 -11.38 -4.97
C ARG A 97 24.92 -11.80 -3.68
#